data_AF-A0A7V2ZJN6-F1
#
_entry.id   AF-A0A7V2ZJN6-F1
#
_cell.length_a   1.000
_cell.length_b   1.000
_cell.length_c   1.000
_cell.angle_alpha   90.00
_cell.angle_beta   90.00
_cell.angle_gamma   90.00
#
_symmetry.space_group_name_H-M   'P 1'
#
loop_
_entity.id
_entity.type
_entity.pdbx_description
1 polymer ?
#
loop_
_entity_poly.entity_id
_entity_poly.type
_entity_poly.pdbx_seq_one_letter_code
_entity_poly.pdbx_strand_id
1 'polypeptide(L)'
;MENIDLLNRLKTILDLEITYPPILLSLTFFIMYSVNNQTSIIIVVIIAIAKLAIPFIIFVLYKEKKYGWIVSLILLIILPSSIIYWLIRDSVFSRYFLIIPFLLFYFFCVLLKYTVREWLTEAEARLELENQKITSSSIKK
;
A
#
# COMPACT_ATOMS: atom_id res chain seq x y z
N MET A 1 6.68 -17.06 -14.73
CA MET A 1 7.77 -16.62 -13.84
C MET A 1 7.71 -15.12 -13.51
N GLU A 2 7.50 -14.23 -14.49
CA GLU A 2 7.52 -12.77 -14.28
C GLU A 2 6.49 -12.25 -13.24
N ASN A 3 5.32 -12.87 -13.12
CA ASN A 3 4.29 -12.44 -12.16
C ASN A 3 4.66 -12.74 -10.70
N ILE A 4 5.39 -13.84 -10.44
CA ILE A 4 5.82 -14.19 -9.08
C ILE A 4 6.91 -13.24 -8.59
N ASP A 5 7.84 -12.84 -9.47
CA ASP A 5 8.85 -11.83 -9.13
C ASP A 5 8.20 -10.49 -8.74
N LEU A 6 7.17 -10.06 -9.48
CA LEU A 6 6.45 -8.83 -9.17
C LEU A 6 5.68 -8.91 -7.84
N LEU A 7 5.04 -10.05 -7.54
CA LEU A 7 4.37 -10.25 -6.26
C LEU A 7 5.38 -10.26 -5.09
N ASN A 8 6.57 -10.84 -5.28
CA ASN A 8 7.65 -10.80 -4.29
C ASN A 8 8.19 -9.38 -4.06
N ARG A 9 8.35 -8.59 -5.13
CA ARG A 9 8.72 -7.17 -5.02
C ARG A 9 7.64 -6.37 -4.31
N LEU A 10 6.36 -6.61 -4.64
CA LEU A 10 5.22 -5.99 -3.97
C LEU A 10 5.21 -6.32 -2.48
N LYS A 11 5.37 -7.59 -2.11
CA LYS A 11 5.47 -8.00 -0.70
C LYS A 11 6.61 -7.26 0.01
N THR A 12 7.79 -7.18 -0.60
CA THR A 12 8.94 -6.47 -0.01
C THR A 12 8.65 -4.99 0.18
N ILE A 13 8.03 -4.34 -0.81
CA ILE A 13 7.65 -2.93 -0.73
C ILE A 13 6.58 -2.71 0.35
N LEU A 14 5.58 -3.60 0.47
CA LEU A 14 4.57 -3.54 1.53
C LEU A 14 5.18 -3.80 2.91
N ASP A 15 6.12 -4.72 3.03
CA ASP A 15 6.84 -4.98 4.29
C ASP A 15 7.62 -3.73 4.73
N LEU A 16 8.22 -3.02 3.77
CA LEU A 16 8.84 -1.70 3.98
C LEU A 16 7.78 -0.68 4.42
N GLU A 17 6.73 -0.50 3.62
CA GLU A 17 5.65 0.44 3.88
C GLU A 17 4.84 0.15 5.14
N ILE A 18 4.94 -1.03 5.77
CA ILE A 18 4.29 -1.30 7.07
C ILE A 18 5.24 -1.03 8.24
N THR A 19 6.55 -1.12 8.00
CA THR A 19 7.59 -0.91 9.02
C THR A 19 7.94 0.57 9.20
N TYR A 20 7.94 1.34 8.10
CA TYR A 20 8.32 2.75 8.11
C TYR A 20 7.25 3.75 8.61
N PRO A 21 5.92 3.54 8.47
CA PRO A 21 4.90 4.50 8.89
C PRO A 21 4.88 4.83 10.38
N PRO A 22 5.07 3.89 11.33
CA PRO A 22 5.14 4.24 12.75
C PRO A 22 6.32 5.16 13.07
N ILE A 23 7.45 4.95 12.38
CA ILE A 23 8.67 5.75 12.52
C ILE A 23 8.43 7.14 11.89
N LEU A 24 7.82 7.19 10.71
CA LEU A 24 7.46 8.43 10.01
C LEU A 24 6.38 9.24 10.75
N LEU A 25 5.37 8.58 11.34
CA LEU A 25 4.36 9.21 12.20
C LEU A 25 5.00 9.78 13.45
N SER A 26 5.91 9.04 14.09
CA SER A 26 6.64 9.53 15.26
C SER A 26 7.54 10.72 14.90
N LEU A 27 8.23 10.67 13.76
CA LEU A 27 9.08 11.75 13.25
C LEU A 27 8.25 12.99 12.89
N THR A 28 7.09 12.82 12.25
CA THR A 28 6.18 13.93 11.92
C THR A 28 5.58 14.56 13.17
N PHE A 29 5.21 13.77 14.18
CA PHE A 29 4.77 14.29 15.48
C PHE A 29 5.88 15.08 16.18
N PHE A 30 7.12 14.57 16.15
CA PHE A 30 8.28 15.22 16.73
C PHE A 30 8.62 16.55 16.04
N ILE A 31 8.61 16.58 14.71
CA ILE A 31 8.86 17.80 13.91
C ILE A 31 7.72 18.82 14.11
N MET A 32 6.48 18.35 14.20
CA MET A 32 5.30 19.20 14.42
C MET A 32 5.30 19.85 15.81
N TYR A 33 5.83 19.16 16.83
CA TYR A 33 5.98 19.70 18.18
C TYR A 33 7.18 20.66 18.30
N SER A 34 8.23 20.45 17.50
CA SER A 34 9.51 21.16 17.62
C SER A 34 9.55 22.53 16.94
N VAL A 35 8.73 22.77 15.90
CA VAL A 35 8.89 23.97 15.05
C VAL A 35 7.62 24.85 15.06
N ASN A 36 7.75 26.02 15.68
CA ASN A 36 6.75 27.08 15.66
C ASN A 36 6.57 27.62 14.21
N ASN A 37 5.47 27.23 13.58
CA ASN A 37 4.83 27.84 12.40
C ASN A 37 5.50 27.79 11.00
N GLN A 38 6.64 27.12 10.78
CA GLN A 38 7.30 27.09 9.46
C GLN A 38 7.41 25.70 8.80
N THR A 39 6.52 24.76 9.14
CA THR A 39 6.64 23.31 8.82
C THR A 39 5.85 22.80 7.62
N SER A 40 5.26 23.65 6.80
CA SER A 40 4.36 23.17 5.74
C SER A 40 5.07 22.38 4.63
N ILE A 41 6.30 22.75 4.24
CA ILE A 41 6.99 22.12 3.09
C ILE A 41 7.57 20.75 3.46
N ILE A 42 8.20 20.62 4.62
CA ILE A 42 8.83 19.36 5.06
C ILE A 42 7.77 18.27 5.25
N ILE A 43 6.61 18.62 5.81
CA ILE A 43 5.49 17.69 5.97
C ILE A 43 4.98 17.22 4.60
N VAL A 44 4.82 18.11 3.63
CA VAL A 44 4.39 17.75 2.27
C VAL A 44 5.39 16.81 1.59
N VAL A 45 6.70 17.05 1.73
CA VAL A 45 7.75 16.19 1.18
C VAL A 45 7.73 14.80 1.82
N ILE A 46 7.56 14.73 3.14
CA ILE A 46 7.45 13.47 3.87
C ILE A 46 6.23 12.67 3.41
N ILE A 47 5.07 13.33 3.26
CA ILE A 47 3.85 12.72 2.75
C ILE A 47 4.05 12.24 1.30
N ALA A 48 4.75 13.01 0.47
CA ALA A 48 5.02 12.64 -0.92
C ALA A 48 5.91 11.40 -1.02
N ILE A 49 6.95 11.29 -0.19
CA ILE A 49 7.83 10.11 -0.12
C ILE A 49 7.04 8.88 0.34
N ALA A 50 6.19 9.03 1.37
CA ALA A 50 5.34 7.95 1.87
C ALA A 50 4.26 7.50 0.87
N LYS A 51 3.96 8.30 -0.15
CA LYS A 51 2.98 7.97 -1.20
C LYS A 51 3.62 7.42 -2.48
N LEU A 52 4.95 7.32 -2.53
CA LEU A 52 5.67 6.90 -3.73
C LEU A 52 5.42 5.41 -4.06
N ALA A 53 5.04 4.58 -3.08
CA ALA A 53 4.67 3.19 -3.35
C ALA A 53 3.28 3.01 -3.97
N ILE A 54 2.38 4.00 -3.86
CA ILE A 54 1.01 3.92 -4.40
C ILE A 54 0.99 3.61 -5.90
N PRO A 55 1.73 4.31 -6.79
CA PRO A 55 1.72 3.99 -8.22
C PRO A 55 2.22 2.57 -8.50
N PHE A 56 3.20 2.07 -7.73
CA PHE A 56 3.68 0.70 -7.87
C PHE A 56 2.63 -0.33 -7.42
N ILE A 57 1.93 -0.07 -6.31
CA ILE A 57 0.83 -0.91 -5.82
C ILE A 57 -0.29 -0.98 -6.88
N ILE A 58 -0.69 0.15 -7.44
CA ILE A 58 -1.71 0.22 -8.50
C ILE A 58 -1.25 -0.54 -9.75
N PHE A 59 0.02 -0.40 -10.15
CA PHE A 59 0.58 -1.12 -11.29
C PHE A 59 0.49 -2.64 -11.12
N VAL A 60 0.90 -3.17 -9.96
CA VAL A 60 0.83 -4.62 -9.70
C VAL A 60 -0.63 -5.10 -9.61
N LEU A 61 -1.50 -4.33 -8.96
CA LEU A 61 -2.94 -4.63 -8.89
C LEU A 61 -3.59 -4.70 -10.28
N TYR A 62 -3.20 -3.81 -11.19
CA TYR A 62 -3.66 -3.80 -12.57
C TYR A 62 -3.16 -5.03 -13.33
N LYS A 63 -1.87 -5.38 -13.17
CA LYS A 63 -1.28 -6.55 -13.83
C LYS A 63 -1.92 -7.87 -13.39
N GLU A 64 -2.19 -7.99 -12.09
CA GLU A 64 -2.86 -9.16 -11.49
C GLU A 64 -4.39 -9.16 -11.67
N LYS A 65 -4.94 -8.17 -12.39
CA LYS A 65 -6.38 -7.98 -12.65
C LYS A 65 -7.23 -7.95 -11.37
N LYS A 66 -6.67 -7.48 -10.26
CA LYS A 66 -7.33 -7.40 -8.96
C LYS A 66 -8.07 -6.07 -8.80
N TYR A 67 -9.00 -5.78 -9.72
CA TYR A 67 -9.70 -4.49 -9.78
C TYR A 67 -10.49 -4.16 -8.50
N GLY A 68 -11.00 -5.15 -7.78
CA GLY A 68 -11.69 -4.93 -6.49
C GLY A 68 -10.83 -4.25 -5.43
N TRP A 69 -9.51 -4.50 -5.44
CA TRP A 69 -8.57 -3.87 -4.52
C TRP A 69 -8.24 -2.43 -4.92
N ILE A 70 -8.25 -2.13 -6.22
CA ILE A 70 -8.11 -0.75 -6.72
C ILE A 70 -9.33 0.07 -6.30
N VAL A 71 -10.54 -0.47 -6.46
CA VAL A 71 -11.77 0.19 -5.98
C VAL A 71 -11.73 0.38 -4.47
N SER A 72 -11.29 -0.62 -3.72
CA SER A 72 -11.14 -0.54 -2.26
C SER A 72 -10.15 0.56 -1.85
N LEU A 73 -9.04 0.73 -2.58
CA LEU A 73 -8.08 1.81 -2.36
C LEU A 73 -8.75 3.18 -2.50
N ILE A 74 -9.50 3.38 -3.59
CA ILE A 74 -10.21 4.65 -3.84
C ILE A 74 -11.26 4.91 -2.74
N LEU A 75 -12.02 3.89 -2.37
CA LEU A 75 -13.14 4.02 -1.44
C LEU A 75 -12.69 4.19 0.02
N LEU A 76 -11.60 3.55 0.42
CA LEU A 76 -11.06 3.62 1.79
C LEU A 76 -10.08 4.77 2.02
N ILE A 77 -9.43 5.29 0.97
CA ILE A 77 -8.38 6.31 1.12
C ILE A 77 -8.81 7.63 0.49
N ILE A 78 -9.19 7.63 -0.79
CA ILE A 78 -9.48 8.89 -1.52
C ILE A 78 -10.78 9.50 -1.02
N LEU A 79 -11.83 8.69 -0.85
CA LEU A 79 -13.15 9.15 -0.45
C LEU A 79 -13.16 9.79 0.96
N PRO A 80 -12.68 9.13 2.02
CA PRO A 80 -12.63 9.75 3.35
C PRO A 80 -11.64 10.92 3.42
N SER A 81 -10.51 10.88 2.70
CA SER A 81 -9.60 12.03 2.63
C SER A 81 -10.28 13.27 2.05
N SER A 82 -11.08 13.09 0.99
CA SER A 82 -11.78 14.18 0.31
C SER A 82 -12.89 14.77 1.18
N ILE A 83 -13.65 13.90 1.88
CA ILE A 83 -14.70 14.33 2.82
C ILE A 83 -14.07 15.12 3.98
N ILE A 84 -12.99 14.60 4.58
CA ILE A 84 -12.30 15.26 5.70
C ILE A 84 -11.75 16.63 5.26
N TYR A 85 -11.18 16.72 4.06
CA TYR A 85 -10.67 17.97 3.52
C TYR A 85 -11.78 19.04 3.38
N TRP A 86 -12.96 18.64 2.90
CA TRP A 86 -14.09 19.55 2.76
C TRP A 86 -14.73 19.95 4.09
N LEU A 87 -14.85 19.01 5.04
CA LEU A 87 -15.56 19.24 6.30
C LEU A 87 -14.76 20.09 7.31
N ILE A 88 -13.43 19.99 7.29
CA ILE A 88 -12.57 20.43 8.41
C ILE A 88 -11.65 21.60 7.99
N ARG A 89 -11.85 22.15 6.79
CA ARG A 89 -11.04 23.24 6.23
C ARG A 89 -10.89 24.44 7.16
N ASP A 90 -11.94 24.80 7.91
CA ASP A 90 -11.98 25.98 8.77
C ASP A 90 -11.84 25.68 10.29
N SER A 91 -11.54 24.43 10.66
CA SER A 91 -11.51 23.97 12.05
C SER A 91 -10.09 23.85 12.61
N VAL A 92 -9.90 24.29 13.86
CA VAL A 92 -8.64 24.14 14.64
C VAL A 92 -8.25 22.66 14.82
N PHE A 93 -9.21 21.74 14.69
CA PHE A 93 -8.98 20.30 14.75
C PHE A 93 -8.40 19.69 13.45
N SER A 94 -8.27 20.47 12.37
CA SER A 94 -7.73 20.01 11.08
C SER A 94 -6.42 19.23 11.18
N ARG A 95 -5.56 19.58 12.14
CA ARG A 95 -4.28 18.91 12.41
C ARG A 95 -4.42 17.45 12.86
N TYR A 96 -5.41 17.14 13.71
CA TYR A 96 -5.62 15.78 14.22
C TYR A 96 -6.32 14.88 13.20
N PHE A 97 -7.20 15.46 12.38
CA PHE A 97 -7.95 14.71 11.37
C PHE A 97 -7.09 14.25 10.17
N LEU A 98 -5.92 14.87 9.95
CA LEU A 98 -4.95 14.40 8.95
C LEU A 98 -4.39 13.00 9.26
N ILE A 99 -4.48 12.53 10.50
CA ILE A 99 -3.99 11.20 10.92
C ILE A 99 -4.94 10.09 10.43
N ILE A 100 -6.23 10.36 10.30
CA ILE A 100 -7.25 9.36 9.95
C ILE A 100 -7.00 8.75 8.55
N PRO A 101 -6.78 9.55 7.49
CA PRO A 101 -6.41 9.00 6.18
C PRO A 101 -5.13 8.16 6.20
N PHE A 102 -4.15 8.55 7.02
CA PHE A 102 -2.91 7.80 7.19
C PHE A 102 -3.14 6.45 7.84
N LEU A 103 -3.98 6.41 8.88
CA LEU A 103 -4.36 5.17 9.55
C LEU A 103 -5.13 4.23 8.61
N LEU A 104 -6.05 4.76 7.81
CA LEU A 104 -6.80 3.99 6.81
C LEU A 104 -5.90 3.46 5.69
N PHE A 105 -4.96 4.28 5.21
CA PHE A 105 -3.95 3.85 4.24
C PHE A 105 -3.07 2.73 4.80
N TYR A 106 -2.59 2.89 6.03
CA TYR A 106 -1.81 1.86 6.71
C TYR A 106 -2.60 0.55 6.84
N PHE A 107 -3.86 0.63 7.28
CA PHE A 107 -4.73 -0.52 7.39
C PHE A 107 -4.95 -1.22 6.04
N PHE A 108 -5.14 -0.45 4.97
CA PHE A 108 -5.22 -0.97 3.62
C PHE A 108 -3.93 -1.70 3.20
N CYS A 109 -2.75 -1.14 3.46
CA CYS A 109 -1.48 -1.79 3.16
C CYS A 109 -1.32 -3.12 3.92
N VAL A 110 -1.75 -3.18 5.19
CA VAL A 110 -1.74 -4.41 5.98
C VAL A 110 -2.66 -5.47 5.35
N LEU A 111 -3.90 -5.12 5.00
CA LEU A 111 -4.82 -6.04 4.33
C LEU A 111 -4.27 -6.53 2.98
N LEU A 112 -3.68 -5.62 2.21
CA LEU A 112 -3.08 -5.96 0.93
C LEU A 112 -1.90 -6.93 1.11
N LYS A 113 -1.09 -6.79 2.16
CA LYS A 113 0.01 -7.71 2.48
C LYS A 113 -0.48 -9.14 2.71
N TYR A 114 -1.54 -9.32 3.49
CA TYR A 114 -2.11 -10.65 3.72
C TYR A 114 -2.59 -11.27 2.41
N THR A 115 -3.24 -10.46 1.59
CA THR A 115 -3.82 -10.92 0.31
C THR A 115 -2.74 -11.23 -0.73
N VAL A 116 -1.68 -10.44 -0.81
CA VAL A 116 -0.52 -10.69 -1.68
C VAL A 116 0.15 -12.02 -1.34
N ARG A 117 0.22 -12.37 -0.05
CA ARG A 117 0.77 -13.67 0.38
C ARG A 117 -0.07 -14.83 -0.16
N GLU A 118 -1.39 -14.72 -0.11
CA GLU A 118 -2.30 -15.71 -0.68
C GLU A 118 -2.15 -15.84 -2.19
N TRP A 119 -2.04 -14.71 -2.91
CA TRP A 119 -1.79 -14.71 -4.36
C TRP A 119 -0.46 -15.37 -4.72
N LEU A 120 0.57 -15.19 -3.90
CA LEU A 120 1.87 -15.81 -4.13
C LEU A 120 1.79 -17.34 -3.98
N THR A 121 1.13 -17.82 -2.94
CA THR A 121 0.88 -19.26 -2.74
C THR A 121 0.04 -19.85 -3.88
N GLU A 122 -0.99 -19.14 -4.35
CA GLU A 122 -1.80 -19.59 -5.48
C GLU A 122 -0.98 -19.65 -6.78
N ALA A 123 -0.11 -18.68 -7.01
CA ALA A 123 0.76 -18.63 -8.18
C ALA A 123 1.80 -19.77 -8.19
N GLU A 124 2.38 -20.07 -7.03
CA GLU A 124 3.32 -21.19 -6.86
C GLU A 124 2.63 -22.54 -7.11
N ALA A 125 1.44 -22.76 -6.53
CA ALA A 125 0.68 -23.98 -6.73
C ALA A 125 0.31 -24.21 -8.21
N ARG A 126 -0.05 -23.15 -8.95
CA ARG A 126 -0.32 -23.24 -10.40
C ARG A 126 0.92 -23.67 -11.19
N LEU A 127 2.10 -23.16 -10.85
CA LEU A 127 3.35 -23.55 -11.51
C LEU A 127 3.72 -25.02 -11.24
N GLU A 128 3.54 -25.50 -10.01
CA GLU A 128 3.79 -26.90 -9.68
C GLU A 128 2.91 -27.84 -10.50
N LEU A 129 1.62 -27.50 -10.66
CA LEU A 129 0.68 -28.27 -11.49
C LEU A 129 1.09 -28.29 -12.97
N GLU A 130 1.56 -27.17 -13.52
CA GLU A 130 2.05 -27.12 -14.90
C GLU A 130 3.32 -27.98 -15.09
N ASN A 131 4.27 -27.92 -14.16
CA ASN A 131 5.49 -28.73 -14.21
C ASN A 131 5.22 -30.23 -14.11
N GLN A 132 4.24 -30.63 -13.28
CA GLN A 132 3.80 -32.02 -13.18
C GLN A 132 3.17 -32.53 -14.49
N LYS A 133 2.35 -31.70 -15.15
CA LYS A 133 1.76 -32.06 -16.46
C LYS A 133 2.85 -32.27 -17.52
N ILE A 134 3.81 -31.36 -17.61
CA ILE A 134 4.93 -31.46 -18.58
C ILE A 134 5.72 -32.76 -18.33
N THR A 135 6.09 -33.02 -17.08
CA THR A 135 6.85 -34.24 -16.72
C THR A 135 6.06 -35.53 -17.00
N SER A 136 4.76 -35.55 -16.70
CA SER A 136 3.93 -36.73 -17.00
C SER A 136 3.74 -36.97 -18.51
N SER A 137 3.80 -35.91 -19.32
CA SER A 137 3.70 -35.99 -20.77
C SER A 137 5.01 -36.41 -21.45
N SER A 138 6.16 -36.08 -20.86
CA SER A 138 7.47 -36.52 -21.37
C SER A 138 7.75 -37.99 -21.06
N ILE A 139 7.23 -38.52 -19.95
CA ILE A 139 7.39 -39.94 -19.56
C ILE A 139 6.55 -40.89 -20.45
N LYS A 140 5.46 -40.40 -21.06
CA LYS A 140 4.57 -41.20 -21.94
C LYS A 140 5.07 -41.31 -23.39
N LYS A 141 6.21 -40.72 -23.74
CA LYS A 141 6.72 -40.63 -25.11
C LYS A 141 8.01 -41.43 -25.25
#